data_AF-A0A3P7K6A0-F1
#
_entry.id   AF-A0A3P7K6A0-F1
#
_cell.length_a   1.000
_cell.length_b   1.000
_cell.length_c   1.000
_cell.angle_alpha   90.00
_cell.angle_beta   90.00
_cell.angle_gamma   90.00
#
_symmetry.space_group_name_H-M   'P 1'
#
loop_
_entity.id
_entity.type
_entity.pdbx_description
1 polymer ?
#
loop_
_entity_poly.entity_id
_entity_poly.type
_entity_poly.pdbx_seq_one_letter_code
_entity_poly.pdbx_strand_id
1 'polypeptide(L)'
;MGDIYAFGMVMYEILFRALPFPSATNIDELLEYIQDGQKTFRPTIQDKSEIHPDLTALLLDCWNENPEVRPSIRRVRLNTESYLKVKGSLVDQMMRMMEQYANNLEKLVQERTGMLEDANARADKLLSQLLPQYVANELKLGRAVPPKTFQSATVFFSDIVGFTTICSSSSPLEVVNMLNAIYTKFDDVITKNQCYKVETIGDAYMVVSGIPEENGNRHVMHIADTALEIMEVRLIKFAIFKIPKS
;
A
#
# COMPACT_ATOMS: atom_id res chain seq x y z
N MET A 1 -49.96 -0.29 -12.75
CA MET A 1 -49.25 -1.59 -12.73
C MET A 1 -47.74 -1.49 -12.99
N GLY A 2 -47.23 -0.33 -13.42
CA GLY A 2 -45.78 -0.07 -13.45
C GLY A 2 -45.14 -0.06 -12.06
N ASP A 3 -45.86 0.37 -11.03
CA ASP A 3 -45.32 0.49 -9.65
C ASP A 3 -44.94 -0.87 -9.04
N ILE A 4 -45.71 -1.92 -9.33
CA ILE A 4 -45.41 -3.29 -8.88
C ILE A 4 -44.16 -3.83 -9.57
N TYR A 5 -43.96 -3.48 -10.84
CA TYR A 5 -42.76 -3.84 -11.58
C TYR A 5 -41.53 -3.12 -11.03
N ALA A 6 -41.62 -1.81 -10.79
CA ALA A 6 -40.56 -1.01 -10.18
C ALA A 6 -40.23 -1.51 -8.76
N PHE A 7 -41.25 -1.87 -7.98
CA PHE A 7 -41.05 -2.51 -6.68
C PHE A 7 -40.28 -3.83 -6.80
N GLY A 8 -40.58 -4.66 -7.81
CA GLY A 8 -39.80 -5.87 -8.10
C GLY A 8 -38.33 -5.56 -8.40
N MET A 9 -38.04 -4.49 -9.14
CA MET A 9 -36.65 -4.06 -9.41
C MET A 9 -35.90 -3.69 -8.12
N VAL A 10 -36.54 -2.90 -7.25
CA VAL A 10 -35.98 -2.52 -5.95
C VAL A 10 -35.84 -3.73 -5.03
N MET A 11 -36.82 -4.64 -5.03
CA MET A 11 -36.77 -5.88 -4.28
C MET A 11 -35.58 -6.74 -4.74
N TYR A 12 -35.34 -6.88 -6.05
CA TYR A 12 -34.17 -7.60 -6.56
C TYR A 12 -32.85 -6.95 -6.11
N GLU A 13 -32.73 -5.63 -6.20
CA GLU A 13 -31.52 -4.92 -5.77
C GLU A 13 -31.24 -5.13 -4.28
N ILE A 14 -32.28 -5.14 -3.45
CA ILE A 14 -32.17 -5.41 -2.01
C ILE A 14 -31.75 -6.87 -1.75
N LEU A 15 -32.37 -7.82 -2.47
CA LEU A 15 -32.17 -9.25 -2.29
C LEU A 15 -30.81 -9.75 -2.77
N PHE A 16 -30.39 -9.31 -3.96
CA PHE A 16 -29.20 -9.82 -4.65
C PHE A 16 -28.00 -8.87 -4.59
N ARG A 17 -28.18 -7.65 -4.05
CA ARG A 17 -27.14 -6.59 -4.01
C ARG A 17 -26.48 -6.33 -5.37
N ALA A 18 -27.25 -6.58 -6.43
CA ALA A 18 -26.83 -6.47 -7.81
C ALA A 18 -27.94 -5.78 -8.61
N LEU A 19 -27.54 -5.11 -9.69
CA LEU A 19 -28.52 -4.55 -10.62
C LEU A 19 -29.25 -5.68 -11.36
N PRO A 20 -30.58 -5.58 -11.54
CA PRO A 20 -31.36 -6.58 -12.26
C PRO A 20 -30.88 -6.81 -13.70
N PHE A 21 -30.26 -5.78 -14.29
CA PHE A 21 -29.61 -5.83 -15.59
C PHE A 21 -28.10 -5.73 -15.43
N PRO A 22 -27.31 -6.66 -16.01
CA PRO A 22 -25.86 -6.58 -16.00
C PRO A 22 -25.35 -5.29 -16.64
N SER A 23 -24.20 -4.79 -16.22
CA SER A 23 -23.55 -3.60 -16.80
C SER A 23 -23.19 -3.74 -18.29
N ALA A 24 -23.19 -4.97 -18.82
CA ALA A 24 -22.99 -5.27 -20.24
C ALA A 24 -24.28 -5.18 -21.08
N THR A 25 -25.43 -4.86 -20.47
CA THR A 25 -26.70 -4.72 -21.20
C THR A 25 -26.66 -3.47 -22.07
N ASN A 26 -26.81 -3.64 -23.38
CA ASN A 26 -26.83 -2.52 -24.31
C ASN A 26 -28.15 -1.73 -24.15
N ILE A 27 -28.03 -0.48 -23.68
CA ILE A 27 -29.17 0.39 -23.39
C ILE A 27 -29.85 0.85 -24.69
N ASP A 28 -29.10 1.00 -25.78
CA ASP A 28 -29.66 1.44 -27.07
C ASP A 28 -30.55 0.35 -27.68
N GLU A 29 -30.12 -0.91 -27.58
CA GLU A 29 -30.93 -2.08 -27.98
C GLU A 29 -32.21 -2.15 -27.14
N LEU A 30 -32.10 -1.91 -25.83
CA LEU A 30 -33.24 -1.91 -24.91
C LEU A 30 -34.30 -0.88 -25.29
N LEU A 31 -33.88 0.33 -25.70
CA LEU A 31 -34.78 1.41 -26.11
C LEU A 31 -35.48 1.09 -27.43
N GLU A 32 -34.76 0.49 -28.38
CA GLU A 32 -35.29 0.08 -29.69
C GLU A 32 -36.39 -0.98 -29.52
N TYR A 33 -36.19 -1.95 -28.62
CA TYR A 33 -37.20 -2.97 -28.32
C TYR A 33 -38.43 -2.44 -27.57
N ILE A 34 -38.28 -1.42 -26.73
CA ILE A 34 -39.41 -0.78 -26.04
C ILE A 34 -40.27 0.01 -27.02
N GLN A 35 -39.68 0.62 -28.05
CA GLN A 35 -40.40 1.38 -29.09
C GLN A 35 -41.24 0.49 -30.01
N ASP A 36 -40.77 -0.71 -30.33
CA ASP A 36 -41.48 -1.65 -31.22
C ASP A 36 -42.71 -2.29 -30.54
N GLY A 37 -42.83 -2.19 -29.20
CA GLY A 37 -44.02 -2.56 -28.44
C GLY A 37 -44.37 -4.07 -28.42
N GLN A 38 -43.60 -4.91 -29.13
CA GLN A 38 -43.91 -6.33 -29.30
C GLN A 38 -43.33 -7.24 -28.21
N LYS A 39 -42.33 -6.80 -27.42
CA LYS A 39 -41.71 -7.63 -26.38
C LYS A 39 -41.35 -6.85 -25.12
N THR A 40 -41.61 -7.48 -23.97
CA THR A 40 -41.24 -6.94 -22.67
C THR A 40 -39.87 -7.44 -22.23
N PHE A 41 -38.89 -6.54 -22.07
CA PHE A 41 -37.60 -6.88 -21.47
C PHE A 41 -37.75 -7.05 -19.95
N ARG A 42 -37.29 -8.20 -19.43
CA ARG A 42 -37.40 -8.56 -18.01
C ARG A 42 -36.04 -9.00 -17.48
N PRO A 43 -35.67 -8.56 -16.27
CA PRO A 43 -34.45 -9.02 -15.65
C PRO A 43 -34.55 -10.52 -15.34
N THR A 44 -33.43 -11.23 -15.50
CA THR A 44 -33.31 -12.63 -15.10
C THR A 44 -32.57 -12.70 -13.79
N ILE A 45 -32.93 -13.64 -12.92
CA ILE A 45 -32.21 -13.85 -11.66
C ILE A 45 -30.86 -14.46 -11.98
N GLN A 46 -29.80 -13.65 -11.83
CA GLN A 46 -28.45 -14.00 -12.25
C GLN A 46 -27.73 -14.92 -11.25
N ASP A 47 -28.05 -14.78 -9.96
CA ASP A 47 -27.47 -15.57 -8.88
C ASP A 47 -28.58 -16.28 -8.09
N LYS A 48 -28.42 -17.59 -7.85
CA LYS A 48 -29.35 -18.39 -7.03
C LYS A 48 -28.75 -18.62 -5.64
N SER A 49 -28.19 -17.56 -5.06
CA SER A 49 -27.81 -17.54 -3.65
C SER A 49 -29.03 -17.97 -2.79
N GLU A 50 -28.80 -18.58 -1.63
CA GLU A 50 -29.81 -19.20 -0.74
C GLU A 50 -30.88 -18.22 -0.23
N ILE A 51 -31.76 -17.76 -1.12
CA ILE A 51 -32.90 -16.90 -0.83
C ILE A 51 -34.14 -17.76 -0.78
N HIS A 52 -35.06 -17.43 0.14
CA HIS A 52 -36.29 -18.17 0.34
C HIS A 52 -37.08 -18.31 -0.98
N PRO A 53 -37.44 -19.54 -1.41
CA PRO A 53 -38.14 -19.78 -2.68
C PRO A 53 -39.41 -18.92 -2.87
N ASP A 54 -40.12 -18.64 -1.78
CA ASP A 54 -41.35 -17.82 -1.82
C ASP A 54 -41.10 -16.33 -2.12
N LEU A 55 -39.95 -15.78 -1.72
CA LEU A 55 -39.59 -14.40 -2.07
C LEU A 55 -39.15 -14.30 -3.53
N THR A 56 -38.45 -15.33 -4.01
CA THR A 56 -38.14 -15.48 -5.43
C THR A 56 -39.41 -15.60 -6.28
N ALA A 57 -40.40 -16.39 -5.83
CA ALA A 57 -41.69 -16.50 -6.50
C ALA A 57 -42.45 -15.16 -6.50
N LEU A 58 -42.48 -14.45 -5.36
CA LEU A 58 -43.12 -13.13 -5.26
C LEU A 58 -42.46 -12.10 -6.18
N LEU A 59 -41.13 -12.13 -6.31
CA LEU A 59 -40.38 -11.28 -7.23
C LEU A 59 -40.77 -11.57 -8.70
N LEU A 60 -40.82 -12.84 -9.08
CA LEU A 60 -41.24 -13.26 -10.41
C LEU A 60 -42.70 -12.85 -10.72
N ASP A 61 -43.59 -12.95 -9.72
CA ASP A 61 -44.97 -12.47 -9.83
C ASP A 61 -45.04 -10.95 -10.05
N CYS A 62 -44.14 -10.17 -9.44
CA CYS A 62 -44.04 -8.72 -9.66
C CYS A 62 -43.56 -8.38 -11.08
N TRP A 63 -42.79 -9.27 -11.70
CA TRP A 63 -42.26 -9.13 -13.06
C TRP A 63 -43.12 -9.79 -14.15
N ASN A 64 -44.31 -10.28 -13.81
CA ASN A 64 -45.20 -10.96 -14.75
C ASN A 64 -45.44 -10.14 -16.02
N GLU A 65 -45.45 -10.82 -17.18
CA GLU A 65 -45.65 -10.23 -18.50
C GLU A 65 -47.01 -9.54 -18.58
N ASN A 66 -48.06 -10.19 -18.06
CA ASN A 66 -49.39 -9.64 -18.02
C ASN A 66 -49.52 -8.68 -16.82
N PRO A 67 -49.71 -7.37 -17.05
CA PRO A 67 -49.88 -6.40 -15.97
C PRO A 67 -51.03 -6.77 -15.02
N GLU A 68 -52.12 -7.31 -15.56
CA GLU A 68 -53.35 -7.63 -14.82
C GLU A 68 -53.17 -8.78 -13.81
N VAL A 69 -52.17 -9.65 -14.05
CA VAL A 69 -51.87 -10.81 -13.20
C VAL A 69 -50.91 -10.43 -12.07
N ARG A 70 -50.27 -9.26 -12.14
CA ARG A 70 -49.34 -8.81 -11.11
C ARG A 70 -50.08 -8.63 -9.78
N PRO A 71 -49.44 -9.02 -8.65
CA PRO A 71 -50.07 -8.93 -7.34
C PRO A 71 -50.36 -7.47 -6.96
N SER A 72 -51.45 -7.25 -6.23
CA SER A 72 -51.72 -5.93 -5.66
C SER A 72 -50.71 -5.59 -4.58
N ILE A 73 -50.43 -4.30 -4.37
CA ILE A 73 -49.50 -3.83 -3.33
C ILE A 73 -49.88 -4.34 -1.93
N ARG A 74 -51.19 -4.54 -1.68
CA ARG A 74 -51.69 -5.16 -0.44
C ARG A 74 -51.24 -6.61 -0.30
N ARG A 75 -51.33 -7.40 -1.38
CA ARG A 75 -50.89 -8.80 -1.42
C ARG A 75 -49.36 -8.91 -1.32
N VAL A 76 -48.63 -8.04 -2.03
CA VAL A 76 -47.18 -7.95 -1.92
C VAL A 76 -46.76 -7.65 -0.48
N ARG A 77 -47.40 -6.67 0.17
CA ARG A 77 -47.11 -6.34 1.58
C ARG A 77 -47.41 -7.49 2.52
N LEU A 78 -48.57 -8.14 2.39
CA LEU A 78 -48.95 -9.27 3.24
C LEU A 78 -48.02 -10.47 3.07
N ASN A 79 -47.68 -10.81 1.83
CA ASN A 79 -46.75 -11.89 1.52
C ASN A 79 -45.35 -11.57 2.04
N THR A 80 -44.85 -10.35 1.80
CA THR A 80 -43.57 -9.88 2.32
C THR A 80 -43.56 -9.91 3.85
N GLU A 81 -44.57 -9.39 4.52
CA GLU A 81 -44.67 -9.47 5.98
C GLU A 81 -44.74 -10.90 6.49
N SER A 82 -45.47 -11.78 5.81
CA SER A 82 -45.59 -13.20 6.19
C SER A 82 -44.24 -13.92 6.05
N TYR A 83 -43.54 -13.73 4.93
CA TYR A 83 -42.25 -14.36 4.67
C TYR A 83 -41.14 -13.78 5.55
N LEU A 84 -41.24 -12.51 5.95
CA LEU A 84 -40.27 -11.85 6.83
C LEU A 84 -40.55 -12.02 8.33
N LYS A 85 -41.77 -12.40 8.75
CA LYS A 85 -42.15 -12.57 10.17
C LYS A 85 -41.88 -13.98 10.74
N VAL A 86 -41.55 -14.97 9.91
CA VAL A 86 -41.18 -16.30 10.40
C VAL A 86 -39.82 -16.21 11.12
N LYS A 87 -39.74 -16.64 12.38
CA LYS A 87 -38.49 -16.70 13.17
C LYS A 87 -37.42 -17.48 12.39
N GLY A 88 -36.29 -16.82 12.09
CA GLY A 88 -35.29 -17.31 11.11
C GLY A 88 -35.41 -16.61 9.75
N SER A 89 -35.83 -15.35 9.75
CA SER A 89 -36.23 -14.58 8.58
C SER A 89 -35.04 -14.26 7.66
N LEU A 90 -35.33 -13.99 6.39
CA LEU A 90 -34.38 -13.41 5.43
C LEU A 90 -33.69 -12.16 6.01
N VAL A 91 -34.40 -11.34 6.81
CA VAL A 91 -33.79 -10.17 7.46
C VAL A 91 -32.67 -10.59 8.42
N ASP A 92 -32.87 -11.67 9.18
CA ASP A 92 -31.86 -12.20 10.11
C ASP A 92 -30.66 -12.82 9.35
N GLN A 93 -30.92 -13.45 8.20
CA GLN A 93 -29.86 -13.95 7.32
C GLN A 93 -29.08 -12.78 6.67
N MET A 94 -29.77 -11.78 6.15
CA MET A 94 -29.16 -10.57 5.57
C MET A 94 -28.35 -9.79 6.61
N MET A 95 -28.84 -9.71 7.86
CA MET A 95 -28.16 -9.03 8.95
C MET A 95 -26.87 -9.78 9.33
N ARG A 96 -26.90 -11.12 9.39
CA ARG A 96 -25.70 -11.95 9.60
C ARG A 96 -24.71 -11.86 8.44
N MET A 97 -25.18 -11.84 7.20
CA MET A 97 -24.32 -11.66 6.03
C MET A 97 -23.68 -10.28 6.05
N MET A 98 -24.45 -9.21 6.29
CA MET A 98 -23.94 -7.84 6.44
C MET A 98 -22.89 -7.73 7.53
N GLU A 99 -23.12 -8.33 8.68
CA GLU A 99 -22.18 -8.33 9.80
C GLU A 99 -20.89 -9.08 9.44
N GLN A 100 -20.99 -10.24 8.78
CA GLN A 100 -19.82 -10.97 8.27
C GLN A 100 -19.05 -10.16 7.21
N TYR A 101 -19.75 -9.50 6.28
CA TYR A 101 -19.10 -8.65 5.28
C TYR A 101 -18.43 -7.43 5.92
N ALA A 102 -19.08 -6.77 6.87
CA ALA A 102 -18.50 -5.64 7.60
C ALA A 102 -17.23 -6.06 8.35
N ASN A 103 -17.27 -7.18 9.07
CA ASN A 103 -16.12 -7.72 9.80
C ASN A 103 -14.98 -8.12 8.84
N ASN A 104 -15.31 -8.76 7.71
CA ASN A 104 -14.31 -9.13 6.70
C ASN A 104 -13.68 -7.90 6.05
N LEU A 105 -14.48 -6.86 5.77
CA LEU A 105 -13.99 -5.61 5.19
C LEU A 105 -13.09 -4.87 6.18
N GLU A 106 -13.50 -4.79 7.46
CA GLU A 106 -12.70 -4.19 8.52
C GLU A 106 -11.36 -4.92 8.68
N LYS A 107 -11.37 -6.25 8.69
CA LYS A 107 -10.16 -7.06 8.72
C LYS A 107 -9.27 -6.80 7.51
N LEU A 108 -9.84 -6.75 6.30
CA LEU A 108 -9.07 -6.50 5.08
C LEU A 108 -8.48 -5.08 5.07
N VAL A 109 -9.23 -4.09 5.54
CA VAL A 109 -8.76 -2.71 5.71
C VAL A 109 -7.59 -2.71 6.70
N GLN A 110 -7.76 -3.33 7.87
CA GLN A 110 -6.72 -3.41 8.90
C GLN A 110 -5.44 -4.09 8.39
N GLU A 111 -5.56 -5.20 7.67
CA GLU A 111 -4.42 -5.89 7.06
C GLU A 111 -3.70 -5.00 6.04
N ARG A 112 -4.46 -4.34 5.14
CA ARG A 112 -3.87 -3.44 4.13
C ARG A 112 -3.24 -2.20 4.75
N THR A 113 -3.87 -1.59 5.76
CA THR A 113 -3.30 -0.45 6.47
C THR A 113 -2.01 -0.85 7.19
N GLY A 114 -1.98 -2.03 7.83
CA GLY A 114 -0.76 -2.54 8.45
C GLY A 114 0.38 -2.76 7.44
N MET A 115 0.08 -3.37 6.28
CA MET A 115 1.10 -3.53 5.23
C MET A 115 1.61 -2.19 4.68
N LEU A 116 0.73 -1.20 4.55
CA LEU A 116 1.10 0.15 4.13
C LEU A 116 1.97 0.84 5.17
N GLU A 117 1.65 0.73 6.46
CA GLU A 117 2.45 1.26 7.56
C GLU A 117 3.85 0.63 7.57
N ASP A 118 3.96 -0.70 7.44
CA ASP A 118 5.23 -1.41 7.38
C ASP A 118 6.06 -1.04 6.15
N ALA A 119 5.41 -0.87 4.99
CA ALA A 119 6.08 -0.43 3.78
C ALA A 119 6.58 1.01 3.92
N ASN A 120 5.76 1.89 4.49
CA ASN A 120 6.10 3.30 4.71
C ASN A 120 7.24 3.44 5.72
N ALA A 121 7.21 2.70 6.83
CA ALA A 121 8.28 2.69 7.82
C ALA A 121 9.62 2.21 7.24
N ARG A 122 9.59 1.19 6.36
CA ARG A 122 10.78 0.72 5.65
C ARG A 122 11.32 1.76 4.67
N ALA A 123 10.44 2.37 3.89
CA ALA A 123 10.81 3.44 2.95
C ALA A 123 11.43 4.64 3.70
N ASP A 124 10.83 5.05 4.81
CA ASP A 124 11.31 6.13 5.66
C ASP A 124 12.70 5.85 6.24
N LYS A 125 12.91 4.62 6.73
CA LYS A 125 14.21 4.19 7.23
C LYS A 125 15.28 4.24 6.14
N LEU A 126 14.99 3.71 4.95
CA LEU A 126 15.93 3.75 3.82
C LEU A 126 16.24 5.19 3.40
N LEU A 127 15.22 6.05 3.34
CA LEU A 127 15.40 7.45 2.97
C LEU A 127 16.31 8.18 3.97
N SER A 128 16.14 7.92 5.27
CA SER A 128 17.00 8.48 6.33
C SER A 128 18.45 7.96 6.31
N GLN A 129 18.67 6.78 5.72
CA GLN A 129 20.02 6.22 5.55
C GLN A 129 20.75 6.79 4.32
N LEU A 130 20.01 7.24 3.31
CA LEU A 130 20.56 7.76 2.06
C LEU A 130 20.72 9.28 2.07
N LEU A 131 19.80 9.98 2.73
CA LEU A 131 19.73 11.43 2.70
C LEU A 131 19.70 12.02 4.11
N PRO A 132 20.23 13.23 4.32
CA PRO A 132 20.08 13.91 5.58
C PRO A 132 18.60 14.19 5.89
N GLN A 133 18.25 14.17 7.18
CA GLN A 133 16.87 14.29 7.65
C GLN A 133 16.13 15.51 7.05
N TYR A 134 16.81 16.65 6.94
CA TYR A 134 16.24 17.86 6.34
C TYR A 134 15.82 17.64 4.87
N VAL A 135 16.70 17.03 4.06
CA VAL A 135 16.43 16.75 2.64
C VAL A 135 15.33 15.72 2.50
N ALA A 136 15.37 14.65 3.32
CA ALA A 136 14.34 13.62 3.34
C ALA A 136 12.96 14.21 3.66
N ASN A 137 12.88 15.11 4.65
CA ASN A 137 11.62 15.75 5.05
C ASN A 137 11.05 16.68 3.96
N GLU A 138 11.89 17.49 3.32
CA GLU A 138 11.46 18.36 2.22
C GLU A 138 10.95 17.54 1.02
N LEU A 139 11.65 16.45 0.67
CA LEU A 139 11.22 15.54 -0.40
C LEU A 139 9.91 14.84 -0.07
N LYS A 140 9.69 14.41 1.18
CA LYS A 140 8.40 13.85 1.62
C LYS A 140 7.24 14.85 1.48
N LEU A 141 7.53 16.15 1.62
CA LEU A 141 6.55 17.22 1.43
C LEU A 141 6.37 17.63 -0.04
N GLY A 142 7.06 16.97 -0.98
CA GLY A 142 7.01 17.29 -2.42
C GLY A 142 7.67 18.63 -2.76
N ARG A 143 8.53 19.16 -1.89
CA ARG A 143 9.21 20.43 -2.08
C ARG A 143 10.58 20.24 -2.72
N ALA A 144 10.97 21.17 -3.57
CA ALA A 144 12.33 21.21 -4.12
C ALA A 144 13.31 21.67 -3.03
N VAL A 145 14.48 21.02 -2.97
CA VAL A 145 15.55 21.38 -2.02
C VAL A 145 16.51 22.36 -2.72
N PRO A 146 16.49 23.66 -2.39
CA PRO A 146 17.37 24.62 -3.04
C PRO A 146 18.83 24.39 -2.63
N PRO A 147 19.81 24.67 -3.52
CA PRO A 147 21.22 24.64 -3.15
C PRO A 147 21.50 25.61 -1.99
N LYS A 148 22.17 25.12 -0.95
CA LYS A 148 22.55 25.90 0.22
C LYS A 148 24.06 26.08 0.27
N THR A 149 24.50 27.31 0.54
CA THR A 149 25.91 27.61 0.83
C THR A 149 26.11 27.56 2.34
N PHE A 150 27.23 26.99 2.77
CA PHE A 150 27.62 26.87 4.17
C PHE A 150 28.87 27.69 4.42
N GLN A 151 28.95 28.39 5.56
CA GLN A 151 30.10 29.26 5.84
C GLN A 151 31.38 28.49 6.14
N SER A 152 31.27 27.33 6.79
CA SER A 152 32.41 26.51 7.16
C SER A 152 32.02 25.04 7.26
N ALA A 153 32.88 24.16 6.77
CA ALA A 153 32.74 22.71 6.85
C ALA A 153 34.13 22.06 6.84
N THR A 154 34.25 20.88 7.42
CA THR A 154 35.47 20.05 7.32
C THR A 154 35.12 18.74 6.64
N VAL A 155 35.92 18.36 5.64
CA VAL A 155 35.76 17.15 4.86
C VAL A 155 36.88 16.17 5.20
N PHE A 156 36.50 14.91 5.38
CA PHE A 156 37.39 13.77 5.59
C PHE A 156 37.28 12.81 4.41
N PHE A 157 38.43 12.37 3.91
CA PHE A 157 38.56 11.38 2.86
C PHE A 157 39.36 10.19 3.38
N SER A 158 38.87 8.99 3.15
CA SER A 158 39.55 7.74 3.45
C SER A 158 39.54 6.85 2.22
N ASP A 159 40.64 6.18 1.93
CA ASP A 159 40.80 5.30 0.77
C ASP A 159 41.33 3.93 1.19
N ILE A 160 40.93 2.88 0.45
CA ILE A 160 41.36 1.51 0.72
C ILE A 160 42.64 1.23 -0.07
N VAL A 161 43.76 1.24 0.64
CA VAL A 161 45.08 0.93 0.05
C VAL A 161 45.05 -0.44 -0.62
N GLY A 162 45.34 -0.47 -1.92
CA GLY A 162 45.44 -1.70 -2.70
C GLY A 162 44.10 -2.32 -3.12
N PHE A 163 43.00 -1.57 -3.06
CA PHE A 163 41.67 -2.04 -3.46
C PHE A 163 41.63 -2.67 -4.85
N THR A 164 42.26 -2.06 -5.85
CA THR A 164 42.34 -2.60 -7.22
C THR A 164 42.94 -4.01 -7.26
N THR A 165 43.99 -4.25 -6.46
CA THR A 165 44.65 -5.56 -6.35
C THR A 165 43.72 -6.56 -5.66
N ILE A 166 43.08 -6.17 -4.56
CA ILE A 166 42.11 -7.01 -3.83
C ILE A 166 40.95 -7.41 -4.75
N CYS A 167 40.43 -6.47 -5.53
CA CYS A 167 39.35 -6.73 -6.49
C CYS A 167 39.78 -7.63 -7.64
N SER A 168 41.04 -7.56 -8.07
CA SER A 168 41.57 -8.41 -9.13
C SER A 168 41.77 -9.86 -8.70
N SER A 169 42.01 -10.10 -7.40
CA SER A 169 42.27 -11.43 -6.84
C SER A 169 41.06 -12.07 -6.14
N SER A 170 39.97 -11.34 -5.93
CA SER A 170 38.80 -11.78 -5.15
C SER A 170 37.56 -11.93 -6.03
N SER A 171 36.62 -12.77 -5.61
CA SER A 171 35.32 -12.83 -6.26
C SER A 171 34.50 -11.55 -5.98
N PRO A 172 33.56 -11.16 -6.86
CA PRO A 172 32.71 -10.01 -6.63
C PRO A 172 31.95 -10.06 -5.29
N LEU A 173 31.52 -11.25 -4.87
CA LEU A 173 30.80 -11.43 -3.61
C LEU A 173 31.70 -11.17 -2.39
N GLU A 174 32.97 -11.58 -2.44
CA GLU A 174 33.94 -11.33 -1.37
C GLU A 174 34.26 -9.84 -1.24
N VAL A 175 34.41 -9.12 -2.37
CA VAL A 175 34.65 -7.67 -2.37
C VAL A 175 33.46 -6.93 -1.76
N VAL A 176 32.23 -7.28 -2.14
CA VAL A 176 31.01 -6.68 -1.57
C VAL A 176 30.91 -6.94 -0.08
N ASN A 177 31.19 -8.17 0.37
CA ASN A 177 31.17 -8.50 1.80
C ASN A 177 32.24 -7.74 2.60
N MET A 178 33.45 -7.58 2.04
CA MET A 178 34.51 -6.78 2.64
C MET A 178 34.10 -5.31 2.80
N LEU A 179 33.62 -4.69 1.71
CA LEU A 179 33.17 -3.29 1.72
C LEU A 179 32.04 -3.07 2.72
N ASN A 180 31.02 -3.94 2.71
CA ASN A 180 29.93 -3.88 3.67
C ASN A 180 30.46 -3.96 5.11
N ALA A 181 31.37 -4.89 5.41
CA ALA A 181 31.90 -5.07 6.76
C ALA A 181 32.73 -3.87 7.27
N ILE A 182 33.41 -3.14 6.38
CA ILE A 182 34.17 -1.92 6.69
C ILE A 182 33.22 -0.73 6.81
N TYR A 183 32.39 -0.48 5.80
CA TYR A 183 31.52 0.69 5.75
C TYR A 183 30.41 0.64 6.79
N THR A 184 29.88 -0.53 7.17
CA THR A 184 28.96 -0.61 8.32
C THR A 184 29.61 -0.07 9.60
N LYS A 185 30.90 -0.30 9.80
CA LYS A 185 31.61 0.21 10.98
C LYS A 185 31.96 1.68 10.88
N PHE A 186 32.28 2.17 9.69
CA PHE A 186 32.48 3.61 9.51
C PHE A 186 31.15 4.35 9.69
N ASP A 187 30.05 3.81 9.16
CA ASP A 187 28.70 4.35 9.34
C ASP A 187 28.31 4.45 10.83
N ASP A 188 28.66 3.45 11.66
CA ASP A 188 28.47 3.51 13.12
C ASP A 188 29.23 4.71 13.74
N VAL A 189 30.50 4.91 13.37
CA VAL A 189 31.37 5.98 13.91
C VAL A 189 30.89 7.37 13.47
N ILE A 190 30.56 7.57 12.20
CA ILE A 190 30.10 8.88 11.73
C ILE A 190 28.76 9.26 12.33
N THR A 191 27.88 8.28 12.58
CA THR A 191 26.58 8.51 13.22
C THR A 191 26.77 8.98 14.66
N LYS A 192 27.72 8.37 15.38
CA LYS A 192 28.07 8.77 16.76
C LYS A 192 28.62 10.20 16.82
N ASN A 193 29.45 10.58 15.87
CA ASN A 193 30.12 11.89 15.84
C ASN A 193 29.35 12.98 15.06
N GLN A 194 28.08 12.72 14.71
CA GLN A 194 27.22 13.66 13.99
C GLN A 194 27.85 14.18 12.69
N CYS A 195 28.51 13.28 11.96
CA CYS A 195 29.09 13.55 10.66
C CYS A 195 28.17 13.02 9.55
N TYR A 196 28.14 13.71 8.41
CA TYR A 196 27.32 13.35 7.26
C TYR A 196 28.16 12.62 6.21
N LYS A 197 27.66 11.48 5.73
CA LYS A 197 28.22 10.76 4.58
C LYS A 197 27.73 11.43 3.30
N VAL A 198 28.66 11.91 2.47
CA VAL A 198 28.31 12.60 1.21
C VAL A 198 27.93 11.56 0.16
N GLU A 199 28.93 10.96 -0.49
CA GLU A 199 28.79 9.81 -1.39
C GLU A 199 30.13 9.06 -1.44
N THR A 200 30.11 7.78 -1.80
CA THR A 200 31.31 6.97 -2.04
C THR A 200 31.62 6.94 -3.53
N ILE A 201 32.84 7.32 -3.92
CA ILE A 201 33.34 7.15 -5.29
C ILE A 201 34.27 5.94 -5.28
N GLY A 202 33.77 4.78 -5.69
CA GLY A 202 34.55 3.54 -5.68
C GLY A 202 34.87 3.07 -4.26
N ASP A 203 36.16 3.01 -3.94
CA ASP A 203 36.73 2.62 -2.65
C ASP A 203 36.94 3.78 -1.67
N ALA A 204 36.78 5.01 -2.13
CA ALA A 204 36.90 6.20 -1.30
C ALA A 204 35.64 6.45 -0.45
N TYR A 205 35.85 6.65 0.85
CA TYR A 205 34.83 7.02 1.83
C TYR A 205 34.94 8.52 2.16
N MET A 206 33.91 9.29 1.83
CA MET A 206 33.85 10.74 2.02
C MET A 206 32.83 11.11 3.11
N VAL A 207 33.30 11.88 4.09
CA VAL A 207 32.52 12.33 5.24
C VAL A 207 32.70 13.83 5.42
N VAL A 208 31.65 14.53 5.82
CA VAL A 208 31.69 15.97 6.09
C VAL A 208 31.05 16.29 7.43
N SER A 209 31.57 17.30 8.12
CA SER A 209 30.93 17.91 9.28
C SER A 209 30.74 19.41 9.05
N GLY A 210 29.68 19.98 9.62
CA GLY A 210 29.20 21.34 9.34
C GLY A 210 28.17 21.42 8.20
N ILE A 211 27.82 20.29 7.60
CA ILE A 211 26.78 20.13 6.56
C ILE A 211 26.00 18.85 6.87
N PRO A 212 24.65 18.82 6.73
CA PRO A 212 23.77 19.93 6.31
C PRO A 212 23.43 20.92 7.44
N GLU A 213 23.84 20.63 8.67
CA GLU A 213 23.63 21.49 9.84
C GLU A 213 24.95 22.15 10.24
N GLU A 214 24.92 23.48 10.34
CA GLU A 214 26.09 24.25 10.77
C GLU A 214 26.32 24.04 12.26
N ASN A 215 27.54 23.65 12.64
CA ASN A 215 27.90 23.36 14.03
C ASN A 215 28.98 24.32 14.58
N GLY A 216 29.14 25.49 13.97
CA GLY A 216 30.21 26.44 14.30
C GLY A 216 31.58 25.80 14.08
N ASN A 217 32.55 26.03 14.96
CA ASN A 217 33.90 25.45 14.83
C ASN A 217 33.99 23.96 15.23
N ARG A 218 32.87 23.32 15.61
CA ARG A 218 32.88 21.91 16.04
C ARG A 218 33.09 20.93 14.89
N HIS A 219 32.89 21.34 13.64
CA HIS A 219 33.14 20.49 12.47
C HIS A 219 34.56 19.89 12.46
N VAL A 220 35.57 20.66 12.92
CA VAL A 220 36.96 20.19 12.98
C VAL A 220 37.10 19.08 14.03
N MET A 221 36.50 19.29 15.21
CA MET A 221 36.54 18.36 16.33
C MET A 221 35.84 17.05 15.95
N HIS A 222 34.62 17.12 15.42
CA HIS A 222 33.86 15.93 15.04
C HIS A 222 34.60 15.08 13.99
N ILE A 223 35.26 15.72 13.01
CA ILE A 223 36.07 15.02 12.02
C ILE A 223 37.35 14.44 12.63
N ALA A 224 38.03 15.16 13.52
CA ALA A 224 39.22 14.65 14.20
C ALA A 224 38.89 13.41 15.05
N ASP A 225 37.80 13.45 15.82
CA ASP A 225 37.32 12.31 16.63
C ASP A 225 36.91 11.14 15.75
N THR A 226 36.20 11.41 14.65
CA THR A 226 35.84 10.40 13.64
C THR A 226 37.09 9.72 13.06
N ALA A 227 38.12 10.49 12.71
CA ALA A 227 39.35 9.94 12.15
C ALA A 227 40.09 9.04 13.15
N LEU A 228 40.15 9.45 14.42
CA LEU A 228 40.75 8.65 15.50
C LEU A 228 39.99 7.34 15.73
N GLU A 229 38.66 7.38 15.81
CA GLU A 229 37.84 6.18 15.99
C GLU A 229 37.92 5.23 14.77
N ILE A 230 37.95 5.76 13.55
CA ILE A 230 38.17 4.95 12.33
C ILE A 230 39.53 4.26 12.37
N MET A 231 40.58 4.94 12.87
CA MET A 231 41.89 4.33 13.05
C MET A 231 41.88 3.19 14.08
N GLU A 232 41.14 3.32 15.18
CA GLU A 232 41.00 2.24 16.17
C GLU A 232 40.25 1.02 15.59
N VAL A 233 39.17 1.26 14.85
CA VAL A 233 38.44 0.19 14.14
C VAL A 233 39.35 -0.57 13.16
N ARG A 234 40.23 0.16 12.46
CA ARG A 234 41.21 -0.42 11.53
C ARG A 234 42.17 -1.38 12.23
N LEU A 235 42.63 -1.07 13.45
CA LEU A 235 43.58 -1.90 14.19
C LEU A 235 42.99 -3.26 14.62
N ILE A 236 41.67 -3.34 14.82
CA ILE A 236 41.01 -4.54 15.37
C ILE A 236 40.65 -5.57 14.28
N LYS A 237 40.27 -5.14 13.06
CA LYS A 237 39.79 -6.06 12.01
C LYS A 237 40.81 -6.43 10.93
N PHE A 238 41.81 -5.60 10.63
CA PHE A 238 42.84 -5.97 9.64
C PHE A 238 43.80 -7.07 10.14
N ALA A 239 43.73 -7.44 11.42
CA ALA A 239 44.37 -8.65 11.94
C ALA A 239 43.68 -9.96 11.48
N ILE A 240 42.40 -9.89 11.04
CA ILE A 240 41.58 -11.07 10.70
C ILE A 240 41.55 -11.32 9.18
N PHE A 241 41.51 -10.26 8.37
CA PHE A 241 41.73 -10.38 6.93
C PHE A 241 43.24 -10.38 6.66
N LYS A 242 43.82 -11.54 6.34
CA LYS A 242 45.20 -11.65 5.83
C LYS A 242 45.30 -10.90 4.50
N ILE A 243 45.52 -9.60 4.56
CA ILE A 243 46.01 -8.86 3.40
C ILE A 243 47.46 -9.31 3.19
N PRO A 244 47.84 -9.75 1.97
CA PRO A 244 49.21 -10.08 1.68
C PRO A 244 50.05 -8.85 1.98
N LYS A 245 51.01 -8.96 2.91
CA LYS A 245 52.01 -7.93 3.11
C LYS A 245 52.86 -7.90 1.84
N SER A 246 52.85 -6.78 1.14
CA SER A 246 53.90 -6.41 0.18
C SER A 246 55.21 -6.20 0.92
#